data_AF-A0A382GH42-F1
#
_entry.id   AF-A0A382GH42-F1
#
_cell.length_a   1.000
_cell.length_b   1.000
_cell.length_c   1.000
_cell.angle_alpha   90.00
_cell.angle_beta   90.00
_cell.angle_gamma   90.00
#
_symmetry.space_group_name_H-M   'P 1'
#
loop_
_entity.id
_entity.type
_entity.pdbx_description
1 polymer ?
#
loop_
_entity_poly.entity_id
_entity_poly.type
_entity_poly.pdbx_seq_one_letter_code
_entity_poly.pdbx_strand_id
1 'polypeptide(L)'
;MVTKEHICPYGLRSKDLLEREGYSVEDNHLTSRNDTDDFKQKHGVETTPQTFIEEKRVGGYDELRKYFGKGEAGQNGTTYAPVIAIFSVAALLSLAFQFFVSEDFISIRTLVLFIAFSMTLLAVQKLKDLYSFTNSFITYDLLAMRWLRYGYIYPFLEAYAGIGMVAQLPAIAVA
;
A
#
# COMPACT_ATOMS: atom_id res chain seq x y z
N MET A 1 17.57 -2.79 -16.57
CA MET A 1 17.29 -2.92 -18.01
C MET A 1 16.21 -1.90 -18.37
N VAL A 2 16.50 -1.02 -19.33
CA VAL A 2 15.51 -0.15 -19.97
C VAL A 2 15.49 -0.56 -21.44
N THR A 3 14.68 -1.56 -21.76
CA THR A 3 14.29 -1.81 -23.16
C THR A 3 13.10 -0.93 -23.48
N LYS A 4 12.81 -0.72 -24.78
CA LYS A 4 11.55 -0.06 -25.24
C LYS A 4 10.28 -0.68 -24.61
N GLU A 5 10.39 -1.89 -24.07
CA GLU A 5 9.28 -2.68 -23.51
C GLU A 5 9.36 -2.88 -21.98
N HIS A 6 10.44 -2.48 -21.30
CA HIS A 6 10.55 -2.67 -19.85
C HIS A 6 11.27 -1.51 -19.17
N ILE A 7 10.52 -0.73 -18.37
CA ILE A 7 11.05 0.34 -17.53
C ILE A 7 11.45 -0.23 -16.17
N CYS A 8 12.65 0.10 -15.69
CA CYS A 8 13.11 -0.34 -14.38
C CYS A 8 12.62 0.65 -13.29
N PRO A 9 11.73 0.24 -12.35
CA PRO A 9 11.22 1.13 -11.31
C PRO A 9 12.30 1.63 -10.36
N TYR A 10 13.32 0.81 -10.08
CA TYR A 10 14.44 1.21 -9.24
C TYR A 10 15.37 2.22 -9.93
N GLY A 11 15.54 2.13 -11.27
CA GLY A 11 16.30 3.12 -12.03
C GLY A 11 15.67 4.51 -11.96
N LEU A 12 14.34 4.58 -12.15
CA LEU A 12 13.60 5.84 -12.01
C LEU A 12 13.71 6.44 -10.60
N ARG A 13 13.60 5.61 -9.57
CA ARG A 13 13.74 6.06 -8.17
C ARG A 13 15.15 6.54 -7.83
N SER A 14 16.19 5.85 -8.31
CA SER A 14 17.57 6.30 -8.14
C SER A 14 17.81 7.65 -8.83
N LYS A 15 17.29 7.83 -10.05
CA LYS A 15 17.40 9.08 -10.79
C LYS A 15 16.69 10.24 -10.07
N ASP A 16 15.43 10.06 -9.70
CA ASP A 16 14.65 11.07 -8.95
C ASP A 16 15.31 11.41 -7.61
N LEU A 17 15.88 10.43 -6.91
CA LEU A 17 16.62 10.66 -5.67
C LEU A 17 17.86 11.53 -5.89
N LEU A 18 18.68 11.23 -6.89
CA LEU A 18 19.88 12.02 -7.22
C LEU A 18 19.53 13.46 -7.65
N GLU A 19 18.49 13.62 -8.47
CA GLU A 19 18.03 14.94 -8.93
C GLU A 19 17.52 15.80 -7.76
N ARG A 20 16.81 15.19 -6.78
CA ARG A 20 16.34 15.91 -5.57
C ARG A 20 17.46 16.35 -4.63
N GLU A 21 18.54 15.58 -4.57
CA GLU A 21 19.72 15.92 -3.79
C GLU A 21 20.64 16.92 -4.54
N GLY A 22 20.23 17.39 -5.72
CA GLY A 22 20.87 18.46 -6.47
C GLY A 22 21.96 18.01 -7.45
N TYR A 23 22.07 16.71 -7.76
CA TYR A 23 23.03 16.19 -8.71
C TYR A 23 22.53 16.30 -10.16
N SER A 24 23.45 16.57 -11.09
CA SER A 24 23.20 16.40 -12.52
C SER A 24 23.40 14.93 -12.89
N VAL A 25 22.36 14.25 -13.34
CA VAL A 25 22.35 12.80 -13.57
C VAL A 25 22.44 12.47 -15.06
N GLU A 26 23.46 11.70 -15.45
CA GLU A 26 23.55 11.08 -16.78
C GLU A 26 23.03 9.65 -16.72
N ASP A 27 21.89 9.41 -17.38
CA ASP A 27 21.21 8.11 -17.38
C ASP A 27 21.63 7.27 -18.58
N ASN A 28 22.51 6.28 -18.34
CA ASN A 28 23.02 5.38 -19.37
C ASN A 28 22.16 4.12 -19.45
N HIS A 29 21.29 4.05 -20.46
CA HIS A 29 20.37 2.92 -20.64
C HIS A 29 21.06 1.70 -21.25
N LEU A 30 20.98 0.57 -20.54
CA LEU A 30 21.35 -0.74 -21.07
C LEU A 30 20.16 -1.27 -21.88
N THR A 31 20.32 -1.30 -23.20
CA THR A 31 19.25 -1.58 -24.16
C THR A 31 19.19 -3.06 -24.56
N SER A 32 20.28 -3.81 -24.42
CA SER A 32 20.31 -5.26 -24.65
C SER A 32 20.56 -6.06 -23.37
N ARG A 33 20.18 -7.35 -23.41
CA ARG A 33 20.47 -8.32 -22.35
C ARG A 33 21.98 -8.60 -22.27
N ASN A 34 22.64 -8.69 -23.43
CA ASN A 34 24.09 -8.83 -23.51
C ASN A 34 24.79 -7.63 -22.85
N ASP A 35 24.37 -6.40 -23.16
CA ASP A 35 24.94 -5.20 -22.52
C ASP A 35 24.76 -5.23 -21.00
N THR A 36 23.64 -5.78 -20.53
CA THR A 36 23.37 -5.92 -19.09
C THR A 36 24.30 -6.94 -18.45
N ASP A 37 24.51 -8.09 -19.10
CA ASP A 37 25.39 -9.14 -18.59
C ASP A 37 26.87 -8.72 -18.66
N ASP A 38 27.28 -8.04 -19.72
CA ASP A 38 28.61 -7.46 -19.87
C ASP A 38 28.87 -6.38 -18.81
N PHE A 39 27.89 -5.51 -18.55
CA PHE A 39 27.97 -4.51 -17.48
C PHE A 39 28.08 -5.16 -16.10
N LYS A 40 27.27 -6.20 -15.84
CA LYS A 40 27.31 -6.98 -14.61
C LYS A 40 28.67 -7.63 -14.39
N GLN A 41 29.22 -8.24 -15.43
CA GLN A 41 30.53 -8.89 -15.39
C GLN A 41 31.67 -7.88 -15.21
N LYS A 42 31.63 -6.76 -15.95
CA LYS A 42 32.64 -5.70 -15.88
C LYS A 42 32.71 -5.02 -14.51
N HIS A 43 31.57 -4.80 -13.87
CA HIS A 43 31.50 -4.12 -12.58
C HIS A 43 31.35 -5.06 -11.37
N GLY A 44 31.30 -6.38 -11.61
CA GLY A 44 31.12 -7.40 -10.57
C GLY A 44 29.81 -7.22 -9.79
N VAL A 45 28.70 -6.96 -10.49
CA VAL A 45 27.39 -6.68 -9.87
C VAL A 45 26.34 -7.68 -10.29
N GLU A 46 25.47 -8.07 -9.37
CA GLU A 46 24.37 -8.98 -9.68
C GLU A 46 23.13 -8.23 -10.22
N THR A 47 22.97 -6.96 -9.84
CA THR A 47 21.76 -6.17 -10.06
C THR A 47 22.04 -4.83 -10.76
N THR A 48 21.06 -4.39 -11.55
CA THR A 48 20.96 -3.03 -12.09
C THR A 48 19.68 -2.39 -11.53
N PRO A 49 19.63 -1.07 -11.27
CA PRO A 49 20.61 -0.03 -11.58
C PRO A 49 21.84 -0.02 -10.65
N GLN A 50 22.93 0.60 -11.10
CA GLN A 50 24.10 0.93 -10.28
C GLN A 50 24.37 2.42 -10.41
N THR A 51 24.62 3.07 -9.28
CA THR A 51 24.85 4.51 -9.19
C THR A 51 26.32 4.78 -8.95
N PHE A 52 26.88 5.74 -9.68
CA PHE A 52 28.25 6.22 -9.54
C PHE A 52 28.20 7.74 -9.29
N ILE A 53 28.88 8.20 -8.24
CA ILE A 53 29.00 9.62 -7.89
C ILE A 53 30.50 9.93 -7.87
N GLU A 54 30.94 10.94 -8.63
CA GLU A 54 32.36 11.33 -8.74
C GLU A 54 33.29 10.12 -9.03
N GLU A 55 32.90 9.29 -10.01
CA GLU A 55 33.58 8.04 -10.40
C GLU A 55 33.63 6.94 -9.32
N LYS A 56 33.11 7.19 -8.11
CA LYS A 56 32.99 6.18 -7.05
C LYS A 56 31.66 5.46 -7.17
N ARG A 57 31.72 4.13 -7.17
CA ARG A 57 30.52 3.29 -7.14
C ARG A 57 29.85 3.39 -5.77
N VAL A 58 28.62 3.91 -5.76
CA VAL A 58 27.76 3.95 -4.56
C VAL A 58 26.97 2.66 -4.43
N GLY A 59 26.46 2.14 -5.56
CA GLY A 59 25.72 0.88 -5.58
C GLY A 59 24.30 0.98 -6.13
N GLY A 60 23.45 0.01 -5.79
CA GLY A 60 22.03 -0.02 -6.15
C GLY A 60 21.20 1.04 -5.40
N TYR A 61 19.88 1.02 -5.60
CA TYR A 61 18.98 2.02 -5.00
C TYR A 61 19.01 2.01 -3.46
N ASP A 62 19.11 0.85 -2.83
CA ASP A 62 19.22 0.76 -1.36
C ASP A 62 20.51 1.35 -0.82
N GLU A 63 21.64 1.08 -1.49
CA GLU A 63 22.95 1.61 -1.14
C GLU A 63 23.00 3.12 -1.36
N LEU A 64 22.37 3.62 -2.43
CA LEU A 64 22.19 5.04 -2.70
C LEU A 64 21.37 5.75 -1.61
N ARG A 65 20.29 5.12 -1.12
CA ARG A 65 19.52 5.67 0.01
C ARG A 65 20.37 5.75 1.27
N LYS A 66 21.13 4.69 1.58
CA LYS A 66 22.06 4.66 2.72
C LYS A 66 23.13 5.77 2.60
N TYR A 67 23.66 6.00 1.40
CA TYR A 67 24.62 7.08 1.13
C TYR A 67 24.06 8.46 1.49
N PHE A 68 22.79 8.73 1.19
CA PHE A 68 22.10 9.97 1.58
C PHE A 68 21.51 9.95 3.00
N GLY A 69 21.88 8.98 3.83
CA GLY A 69 21.35 8.85 5.19
C GLY A 69 19.85 8.54 5.25
N LYS A 70 19.25 8.09 4.14
CA LYS A 70 17.85 7.65 4.08
C LYS A 70 17.79 6.16 4.43
N GLY A 71 16.81 5.77 5.25
CA GLY A 71 16.57 4.36 5.60
C GLY A 71 16.29 3.48 4.38
N GLU A 72 16.27 2.16 4.56
CA GLU A 72 16.13 1.16 3.48
C GLU A 72 14.90 1.39 2.59
N ALA A 73 14.96 0.96 1.32
CA ALA A 73 13.83 1.07 0.42
C ALA A 73 12.75 0.05 0.79
N GLY A 74 11.70 0.52 1.45
CA GLY A 74 10.56 -0.31 1.84
C GLY A 74 9.86 0.32 3.02
N GLN A 75 8.60 -0.05 3.25
CA GLN A 75 7.94 0.24 4.51
C GLN A 75 8.52 -0.70 5.58
N ASN A 76 9.75 -0.43 6.04
CA ASN A 76 10.34 -1.15 7.15
C ASN A 76 9.78 -0.57 8.46
N GLY A 77 8.62 -1.09 8.88
CA GLY A 77 7.97 -0.74 10.15
C GLY A 77 6.45 -0.89 10.14
N THR A 78 5.83 -0.83 11.31
CA THR A 78 4.37 -0.73 11.46
C THR A 78 3.89 0.59 10.86
N THR A 79 3.42 0.53 9.62
CA THR A 79 2.92 1.71 8.93
C THR A 79 1.43 1.85 9.23
N TYR A 80 1.06 2.83 10.05
CA TYR A 80 -0.34 3.18 10.31
C TYR A 80 -1.00 3.96 9.16
N ALA A 81 -0.21 4.38 8.17
CA ALA A 81 -0.70 5.15 7.03
C ALA A 81 -1.89 4.50 6.28
N PRO A 82 -1.93 3.18 6.03
CA PRO A 82 -3.09 2.56 5.39
C PRO A 82 -4.36 2.65 6.24
N VAL A 83 -4.24 2.54 7.56
CA VAL A 83 -5.37 2.64 8.49
C VAL A 83 -5.88 4.08 8.56
N ILE A 84 -4.98 5.05 8.72
CA ILE A 84 -5.32 6.48 8.71
C ILE A 84 -5.98 6.85 7.37
N ALA A 85 -5.46 6.35 6.25
CA ALA A 85 -6.05 6.60 4.94
C ALA A 85 -7.49 6.07 4.84
N ILE A 86 -7.80 4.87 5.34
CA ILE A 86 -9.17 4.35 5.37
C ILE A 86 -10.10 5.30 6.13
N PHE A 87 -9.73 5.66 7.36
CA PHE A 87 -10.61 6.47 8.20
C PHE A 87 -10.78 7.89 7.64
N SER A 88 -9.73 8.48 7.08
CA SER A 88 -9.83 9.78 6.40
C SER A 88 -10.74 9.71 5.18
N VAL A 89 -10.62 8.69 4.34
CA VAL A 89 -11.48 8.51 3.16
C VAL A 89 -12.92 8.22 3.57
N ALA A 90 -13.14 7.38 4.59
CA ALA A 90 -14.47 7.11 5.12
C ALA A 90 -15.14 8.38 5.67
N ALA A 91 -14.40 9.23 6.38
CA ALA A 91 -14.90 10.51 6.87
C ALA A 91 -15.30 11.44 5.72
N LEU A 92 -14.43 11.59 4.71
CA LEU A 92 -14.74 12.41 3.53
C LEU A 92 -15.95 11.87 2.75
N LEU A 93 -16.06 10.55 2.58
CA LEU A 93 -17.23 9.93 1.94
C LEU A 93 -18.51 10.16 2.73
N SER A 94 -18.47 10.03 4.06
CA SER A 94 -19.63 10.27 4.92
C SER A 94 -20.13 11.71 4.83
N LEU A 95 -19.20 12.68 4.82
CA LEU A 95 -19.52 14.11 4.67
C LEU A 95 -20.04 14.42 3.27
N ALA A 96 -19.41 13.89 2.22
CA ALA A 96 -19.84 14.10 0.84
C ALA A 96 -21.24 13.54 0.59
N PHE A 97 -21.51 12.33 1.09
CA PHE A 97 -22.83 11.71 0.97
C PHE A 97 -23.89 12.48 1.76
N GLN A 98 -23.57 12.88 2.99
CA GLN A 98 -24.48 13.65 3.82
C GLN A 98 -24.80 15.01 3.18
N PHE A 99 -23.79 15.73 2.69
CA PHE A 99 -23.96 17.01 2.03
C PHE A 99 -24.91 16.92 0.83
N PHE A 100 -24.81 15.84 0.03
CA PHE A 100 -25.71 15.60 -1.10
C PHE A 100 -27.17 15.40 -0.70
N VAL A 101 -27.44 14.81 0.47
CA VAL A 101 -28.81 14.40 0.84
C VAL A 101 -29.53 15.45 1.69
N SER A 102 -28.83 16.18 2.56
CA SER A 102 -29.49 17.00 3.58
C SER A 102 -28.89 18.39 3.77
N GLU A 103 -27.87 18.79 3.00
CA GLU A 103 -27.13 20.07 3.13
C GLU A 103 -26.48 20.34 4.51
N ASP A 104 -26.82 19.57 5.55
CA ASP A 104 -26.25 19.59 6.89
C ASP A 104 -25.00 18.71 7.01
N PHE A 105 -23.92 19.23 7.56
CA PHE A 105 -22.67 18.45 7.71
C PHE A 105 -22.67 17.49 8.91
N ILE A 106 -23.28 17.89 10.02
CA ILE A 106 -23.19 17.17 11.29
C ILE A 106 -24.57 16.62 11.67
N SER A 107 -24.72 15.31 11.56
CA SER A 107 -25.92 14.61 12.01
C SER A 107 -25.56 13.22 12.56
N ILE A 108 -26.49 12.60 13.29
CA ILE A 108 -26.38 11.20 13.72
C ILE A 108 -26.21 10.28 12.49
N ARG A 109 -26.85 10.62 11.38
CA ARG A 109 -26.72 9.89 10.12
C ARG A 109 -25.29 9.96 9.57
N THR A 110 -24.63 11.12 9.63
CA THR A 110 -23.22 11.26 9.24
C THR A 110 -22.34 10.30 10.03
N LEU A 111 -22.56 10.18 11.34
CA LEU A 111 -21.80 9.27 12.20
C LEU A 111 -22.04 7.81 11.81
N VAL A 112 -23.30 7.42 11.56
CA VAL A 112 -23.62 6.05 11.12
C VAL A 112 -23.00 5.74 9.75
N LEU A 113 -23.06 6.68 8.81
CA LEU A 113 -22.44 6.55 7.49
C LEU A 113 -20.92 6.43 7.59
N PHE A 114 -20.28 7.22 8.47
CA PHE A 114 -18.86 7.11 8.74
C PHE A 114 -18.49 5.71 9.22
N ILE A 115 -19.20 5.18 10.21
CA ILE A 115 -18.98 3.82 10.73
C ILE A 115 -19.20 2.79 9.62
N ALA A 116 -20.25 2.95 8.82
CA ALA A 116 -20.58 2.05 7.71
C ALA A 116 -19.45 2.01 6.67
N PHE A 117 -19.00 3.18 6.19
CA PHE A 117 -17.89 3.28 5.23
C PHE A 117 -16.58 2.73 5.81
N SER A 118 -16.26 3.05 7.06
CA SER A 118 -15.08 2.50 7.75
C SER A 118 -15.13 0.98 7.82
N MET A 119 -16.27 0.40 8.22
CA MET A 119 -16.43 -1.05 8.33
C MET A 119 -16.31 -1.74 6.96
N THR A 120 -16.95 -1.19 5.92
CA THR A 120 -16.83 -1.73 4.56
C THR A 120 -15.39 -1.67 4.04
N LEU A 121 -14.69 -0.55 4.22
CA LEU A 121 -13.31 -0.40 3.74
C LEU A 121 -12.33 -1.30 4.51
N LEU A 122 -12.52 -1.48 5.81
CA LEU A 122 -11.75 -2.44 6.62
C LEU A 122 -12.02 -3.88 6.18
N ALA A 123 -13.27 -4.24 5.90
CA ALA A 123 -13.63 -5.54 5.38
C ALA A 123 -12.93 -5.83 4.04
N VAL A 124 -12.85 -4.84 3.14
CA VAL A 124 -12.08 -4.98 1.88
C VAL A 124 -10.60 -5.26 2.13
N GLN A 125 -9.98 -4.63 3.15
CA GLN A 125 -8.59 -4.94 3.50
C GLN A 125 -8.43 -6.39 3.99
N LYS A 126 -9.39 -6.88 4.79
CA LYS A 126 -9.40 -8.27 5.27
C LYS A 126 -9.60 -9.26 4.11
N LEU A 127 -10.43 -8.91 3.12
CA LEU A 127 -10.70 -9.73 1.93
C LEU A 127 -9.52 -9.76 0.94
N LYS A 128 -8.67 -8.72 0.90
CA LYS A 128 -7.50 -8.66 0.03
C LYS A 128 -6.50 -9.80 0.31
N ASP A 129 -6.32 -10.15 1.58
CA ASP A 129 -5.48 -11.27 2.01
C ASP A 129 -6.15 -12.02 3.16
N LEU A 130 -7.06 -12.92 2.77
CA LEU A 130 -7.88 -13.68 3.70
C LEU A 130 -7.04 -14.66 4.54
N TYR A 131 -5.93 -15.16 4.00
CA TYR A 131 -5.06 -16.11 4.70
C TYR A 131 -4.30 -15.40 5.83
N SER A 132 -3.64 -14.28 5.52
CA SER A 132 -2.92 -13.48 6.53
C SER A 132 -3.87 -12.92 7.58
N PHE A 133 -5.06 -12.47 7.17
CA PHE A 133 -6.11 -12.05 8.11
C PHE A 133 -6.51 -13.19 9.04
N THR A 134 -6.90 -14.35 8.49
CA THR A 134 -7.39 -15.49 9.29
C THR A 134 -6.32 -15.98 10.27
N ASN A 135 -5.06 -16.08 9.84
CA ASN A 135 -3.95 -16.45 10.71
C ASN A 135 -3.76 -15.50 11.88
N SER A 136 -4.01 -14.19 11.68
CA SER A 136 -3.97 -13.22 12.77
C SER A 136 -5.24 -13.33 13.63
N PHE A 137 -6.41 -13.43 13.01
CA PHE A 137 -7.73 -13.44 13.66
C PHE A 137 -7.92 -14.61 14.63
N ILE A 138 -7.44 -15.80 14.27
CA ILE A 138 -7.57 -17.02 15.10
C ILE A 138 -6.77 -16.94 16.40
N THR A 139 -5.80 -16.03 16.51
CA THR A 139 -4.95 -15.93 17.71
C THR A 139 -5.63 -15.18 18.85
N TYR A 140 -6.73 -14.47 18.59
CA TYR A 140 -7.42 -13.68 19.62
C TYR A 140 -8.94 -13.88 19.65
N ASP A 141 -9.59 -14.31 18.55
CA ASP A 141 -11.03 -14.56 18.54
C ASP A 141 -11.36 -15.98 19.03
N LEU A 142 -12.11 -16.09 20.15
CA LEU A 142 -12.47 -17.37 20.79
C LEU A 142 -13.29 -18.30 19.87
N LEU A 143 -14.14 -17.73 19.00
CA LEU A 143 -14.97 -18.52 18.10
C LEU A 143 -14.16 -19.02 16.90
N ALA A 144 -13.27 -18.18 16.36
CA ALA A 144 -12.34 -18.56 15.30
C ALA A 144 -11.33 -19.61 15.76
N MET A 145 -10.89 -19.57 17.03
CA MET A 145 -10.06 -20.62 17.64
C MET A 145 -10.77 -21.98 17.62
N ARG A 146 -12.07 -22.00 17.89
CA ARG A 146 -12.87 -23.23 17.93
C ARG A 146 -13.34 -23.69 16.54
N TRP A 147 -13.59 -22.76 15.63
CA TRP A 147 -14.09 -23.05 14.29
C TRP A 147 -13.35 -22.21 13.25
N LEU A 148 -12.25 -22.74 12.71
CA LEU A 148 -11.39 -22.02 11.76
C LEU A 148 -12.13 -21.47 10.52
N ARG A 149 -13.14 -22.20 10.03
CA ARG A 149 -13.96 -21.79 8.88
C ARG A 149 -14.74 -20.49 9.15
N TYR A 150 -15.06 -20.18 10.41
CA TYR A 150 -15.67 -18.91 10.79
C TYR A 150 -14.75 -17.73 10.46
N GLY A 151 -13.44 -17.85 10.67
CA GLY A 151 -12.48 -16.79 10.34
C GLY A 151 -12.47 -16.41 8.85
N TYR A 152 -12.74 -17.37 7.96
CA TYR A 152 -12.88 -17.12 6.53
C TYR A 152 -14.20 -16.44 6.16
N ILE A 153 -15.27 -16.68 6.93
CA ILE A 153 -16.60 -16.12 6.67
C ILE A 153 -16.73 -14.71 7.28
N TYR A 154 -16.04 -14.45 8.38
CA TYR A 154 -16.17 -13.21 9.16
C TYR A 154 -15.99 -11.92 8.34
N PRO A 155 -14.96 -11.76 7.49
CA PRO A 155 -14.81 -10.55 6.66
C PRO A 155 -15.97 -10.29 5.70
N PHE A 156 -16.65 -11.35 5.25
CA PHE A 156 -17.84 -11.23 4.39
C PHE A 156 -19.05 -10.74 5.18
N LEU A 157 -19.22 -11.22 6.42
CA LEU A 157 -20.28 -10.73 7.31
C LEU A 157 -20.06 -9.25 7.66
N GLU A 158 -18.82 -8.85 7.89
CA GLU A 158 -18.46 -7.45 8.15
C GLU A 158 -18.70 -6.56 6.91
N ALA A 159 -18.35 -7.04 5.71
CA ALA A 159 -18.68 -6.35 4.46
C ALA A 159 -20.20 -6.20 4.28
N TYR A 160 -20.95 -7.30 4.47
CA TYR A 160 -22.41 -7.31 4.40
C TYR A 160 -23.02 -6.31 5.38
N ALA A 161 -22.55 -6.33 6.63
CA ALA A 161 -23.05 -5.44 7.66
C ALA A 161 -22.76 -3.97 7.35
N GLY A 162 -21.56 -3.65 6.84
CA GLY A 162 -21.19 -2.28 6.45
C GLY A 162 -22.05 -1.76 5.30
N ILE A 163 -22.26 -2.60 4.28
CA ILE A 163 -23.14 -2.27 3.15
C ILE A 163 -24.60 -2.10 3.61
N GLY A 164 -25.08 -2.99 4.50
CA GLY A 164 -26.42 -2.89 5.09
C GLY A 164 -26.64 -1.60 5.88
N MET A 165 -25.61 -1.14 6.61
CA MET A 165 -25.63 0.15 7.30
C MET A 165 -25.71 1.33 6.33
N VAL A 166 -24.99 1.30 5.20
CA VAL A 166 -25.11 2.33 4.15
C VAL A 166 -26.53 2.37 3.57
N ALA A 167 -27.13 1.20 3.34
CA ALA A 167 -28.50 1.07 2.87
C ALA A 167 -29.56 1.44 3.93
N GLN A 168 -29.15 1.77 5.15
CA GLN A 168 -30.03 2.08 6.29
C GLN A 168 -31.04 0.97 6.58
N LEU A 169 -30.64 -0.29 6.36
CA LEU A 169 -31.47 -1.43 6.70
C LEU A 169 -31.65 -1.51 8.22
N PRO A 170 -32.84 -1.96 8.70
CA PRO A 170 -33.07 -2.16 10.12
C PRO A 170 -32.03 -3.16 10.66
N ALA A 171 -31.58 -2.96 11.90
CA ALA A 171 -30.54 -3.79 12.51
C ALA A 171 -30.83 -5.30 12.43
N ILE A 172 -32.11 -5.70 12.42
CA ILE A 172 -32.56 -7.09 12.30
C ILE A 172 -32.24 -7.71 10.93
N ALA A 173 -32.11 -6.91 9.87
CA ALA A 173 -31.76 -7.39 8.54
C ALA A 173 -30.24 -7.49 8.32
N VAL A 174 -29.46 -6.90 9.24
CA VAL A 174 -28.00 -6.72 9.15
C VAL A 174 -27.25 -7.56 10.20
N ALA A 175 -27.93 -7.94 11.31
CA ALA A 175 -27.42 -8.77 12.41
C ALA A 175 -27.81 -10.25 12.24
#